data_AF-A0A640W7F1-F1
#
_entry.id   AF-A0A640W7F1-F1
#
_cell.length_a   1.000
_cell.length_b   1.000
_cell.length_c   1.000
_cell.angle_alpha   90.00
_cell.angle_beta   90.00
_cell.angle_gamma   90.00
#
_symmetry.space_group_name_H-M   'P 1'
#
loop_
_entity.id
_entity.type
_entity.pdbx_description
1 polymer ?
#
loop_
_entity_poly.entity_id
_entity_poly.type
_entity_poly.pdbx_seq_one_letter_code
_entity_poly.pdbx_strand_id
1 'polypeptide(L)'
;MPRERFSSITPDEALVWLGALISASMDERDKTLNLGRSAELLNARMRDSGISFTPKRGRDGLSQLLALAGDFVNYPDDHTAARRAELVAAWCRDWLQPDDWDRINARIRKRRQRVKP
;
A
#
# COMPACT_ATOMS: atom_id res chain seq x y z
N MET A 1 -1.15 8.41 17.52
CA MET A 1 -0.21 8.55 16.39
C MET A 1 -0.52 7.50 15.33
N PRO A 2 -0.75 7.84 14.05
CA PRO A 2 -1.22 6.86 13.04
C PRO A 2 -0.13 5.92 12.48
N ARG A 3 1.16 6.17 12.77
CA ARG A 3 2.30 5.50 12.14
C ARG A 3 2.49 4.03 12.55
N GLU A 4 2.01 3.62 13.74
CA GLU A 4 2.16 2.25 14.26
C GLU A 4 1.23 1.22 13.60
N ARG A 5 0.18 1.65 12.89
CA ARG A 5 -0.75 0.72 12.25
C ARG A 5 -0.13 0.03 11.04
N PHE A 6 0.66 0.76 10.26
CA PHE A 6 1.26 0.24 9.02
C PHE A 6 2.35 -0.81 9.27
N SER A 7 2.95 -0.85 10.47
CA SER A 7 3.95 -1.84 10.87
C SER A 7 3.38 -3.23 11.15
N SER A 8 2.07 -3.46 11.03
CA SER A 8 1.47 -4.75 11.35
C SER A 8 1.39 -5.75 10.19
N ILE A 9 1.90 -5.43 9.00
CA ILE A 9 1.93 -6.40 7.88
C ILE A 9 2.98 -7.45 8.22
N THR A 10 2.53 -8.69 8.45
CA THR A 10 3.45 -9.80 8.73
C THR A 10 4.10 -10.30 7.43
N PRO A 11 5.28 -10.94 7.50
CA PRO A 11 5.96 -11.52 6.34
C PRO A 11 5.05 -12.40 5.47
N ASP A 12 4.22 -13.24 6.11
CA ASP A 12 3.31 -14.16 5.43
C ASP A 12 2.14 -13.47 4.73
N GLU A 13 1.82 -12.23 5.11
CA GLU A 13 0.70 -11.48 4.56
C GLU A 13 1.10 -10.52 3.43
N ALA A 14 2.41 -10.31 3.20
CA ALA A 14 2.91 -9.29 2.27
C ALA A 14 2.29 -9.39 0.86
N LEU A 15 2.20 -10.61 0.31
CA LEU A 15 1.63 -10.85 -1.02
C LEU A 15 0.11 -10.63 -1.06
N VAL A 16 -0.59 -11.00 0.02
CA VAL A 16 -2.05 -10.81 0.13
C VAL A 16 -2.38 -9.33 0.21
N TRP A 17 -1.60 -8.57 0.98
CA TRP A 17 -1.71 -7.12 1.03
C TRP A 17 -1.42 -6.49 -0.33
N LEU A 18 -0.31 -6.84 -0.97
CA LEU A 18 0.04 -6.30 -2.29
C LEU A 18 -1.08 -6.51 -3.32
N GLY A 19 -1.63 -7.73 -3.41
CA GLY A 19 -2.74 -8.01 -4.32
C GLY A 19 -4.03 -7.26 -3.97
N ALA A 20 -4.34 -7.09 -2.68
CA ALA A 20 -5.50 -6.30 -2.25
C ALA A 20 -5.35 -4.81 -2.59
N LEU A 21 -4.14 -4.25 -2.44
CA LEU A 21 -3.83 -2.87 -2.77
C LEU A 21 -3.90 -2.61 -4.28
N ILE A 22 -3.31 -3.50 -5.09
CA ILE A 22 -3.39 -3.41 -6.56
C ILE A 22 -4.85 -3.45 -7.00
N SER A 23 -5.63 -4.43 -6.51
CA SER A 23 -7.05 -4.53 -6.82
C SER A 23 -7.83 -3.26 -6.45
N ALA A 24 -7.60 -2.71 -5.25
CA ALA A 24 -8.29 -1.50 -4.80
C ALA A 24 -7.85 -0.24 -5.56
N SER A 25 -6.65 -0.23 -6.12
CA SER A 25 -6.12 0.90 -6.90
C SER A 25 -6.56 0.91 -8.37
N MET A 26 -6.95 -0.25 -8.92
CA MET A 26 -7.32 -0.41 -10.33
C MET A 26 -8.84 -0.50 -10.54
N ASP A 27 -9.61 -0.95 -9.56
CA ASP A 27 -11.06 -1.07 -9.69
C ASP A 27 -11.73 0.30 -9.54
N GLU A 28 -12.19 0.87 -10.67
CA GLU A 28 -12.87 2.16 -10.72
C GLU A 28 -14.20 2.19 -9.92
N ARG A 29 -14.79 1.02 -9.66
CA ARG A 29 -15.99 0.89 -8.81
C ARG A 29 -15.62 0.84 -7.33
N ASP A 30 -14.37 0.51 -7.04
CA ASP A 30 -13.84 0.39 -5.69
C ASP A 30 -13.22 1.70 -5.20
N LYS A 31 -14.06 2.54 -4.60
CA LYS A 31 -13.62 3.83 -4.02
C LYS A 31 -12.88 3.69 -2.69
N THR A 32 -12.35 2.51 -2.38
CA THR A 32 -11.66 2.25 -1.10
C THR A 32 -10.27 2.89 -1.04
N LEU A 33 -9.64 3.12 -2.19
CA LEU A 33 -8.32 3.71 -2.26
C LEU A 33 -8.32 4.87 -3.25
N ASN A 34 -8.24 6.10 -2.74
CA ASN A 34 -8.15 7.28 -3.59
C ASN A 34 -6.71 7.79 -3.66
N LEU A 35 -5.92 7.24 -4.59
CA LEU A 35 -4.52 7.61 -4.79
C LEU A 35 -4.33 9.08 -5.20
N GLY A 36 -5.32 9.69 -5.86
CA GLY A 36 -5.30 11.12 -6.18
C GLY A 36 -5.28 11.97 -4.91
N ARG A 37 -6.23 11.70 -4.00
CA ARG A 37 -6.31 12.36 -2.70
C ARG A 37 -5.08 12.07 -1.83
N SER A 38 -4.56 10.83 -1.86
CA SER A 38 -3.33 10.49 -1.14
C SER A 38 -2.13 11.29 -1.65
N ALA A 39 -2.00 11.46 -2.97
CA ALA A 39 -0.96 12.30 -3.56
C ALA A 39 -1.09 13.77 -3.14
N GLU A 40 -2.31 14.32 -3.12
CA GLU A 40 -2.56 15.68 -2.63
C GLU A 40 -2.11 15.88 -1.18
N LEU A 41 -2.46 14.95 -0.30
CA LEU A 41 -2.07 14.99 1.11
C LEU A 41 -0.56 14.84 1.30
N LEU A 42 0.09 13.94 0.56
CA LEU A 42 1.54 13.80 0.55
C LEU A 42 2.23 15.09 0.10
N ASN A 43 1.77 15.69 -1.00
CA ASN A 43 2.32 16.94 -1.52
C ASN A 43 2.10 18.10 -0.55
N ALA A 44 0.95 18.16 0.15
CA ALA A 44 0.70 19.16 1.18
C ALA A 44 1.71 19.03 2.33
N ARG A 45 1.93 17.82 2.86
CA ARG A 45 2.93 17.56 3.90
C ARG A 45 4.35 17.92 3.46
N MET A 46 4.70 17.63 2.21
CA MET A 46 6.01 17.99 1.65
C MET A 46 6.17 19.50 1.46
N ARG A 47 5.10 20.20 1.10
CA ARG A 47 5.10 21.66 1.04
C ARG A 47 5.31 22.28 2.42
N ASP A 48 4.65 21.74 3.44
CA ASP A 48 4.77 22.21 4.83
C ASP A 48 6.17 21.95 5.42
N SER A 49 6.93 20.99 4.89
CA SER A 49 8.30 20.72 5.35
C SER A 49 9.34 21.72 4.83
N GLY A 50 8.99 22.55 3.83
CA GLY A 50 9.88 23.54 3.24
C GLY A 50 11.02 22.96 2.38
N ILE A 51 11.04 21.64 2.16
CA ILE A 51 12.04 20.95 1.35
C ILE A 51 11.57 20.91 -0.11
N SER A 52 12.48 21.18 -1.06
CA SER A 52 12.19 21.01 -2.49
C SER A 52 11.78 19.57 -2.80
N PHE A 53 10.65 19.39 -3.49
CA PHE A 53 10.11 18.08 -3.81
C PHE A 53 9.48 18.05 -5.21
N THR A 54 9.47 16.85 -5.80
CA THR A 54 8.71 16.59 -7.02
C THR A 54 7.27 16.23 -6.65
N PRO A 55 6.25 16.96 -7.15
CA PRO A 55 4.86 16.65 -6.86
C PRO A 55 4.49 15.22 -7.27
N LYS A 56 3.96 14.45 -6.33
CA LYS A 56 3.41 13.11 -6.56
C LYS A 56 2.04 13.20 -7.21
N ARG A 57 1.71 12.20 -8.02
CA ARG A 57 0.40 11.99 -8.65
C ARG A 57 -0.13 10.62 -8.26
N GLY A 58 -1.45 10.41 -8.32
CA GLY A 58 -2.05 9.12 -7.99
C GLY A 58 -1.47 7.94 -8.78
N ARG A 59 -1.13 8.17 -10.06
CA ARG A 59 -0.46 7.16 -10.91
C ARG A 59 0.88 6.69 -10.34
N ASP A 60 1.60 7.54 -9.61
CA ASP A 60 2.91 7.18 -9.07
C ASP A 60 2.76 6.11 -7.97
N GLY A 61 1.69 6.18 -7.18
CA GLY A 61 1.36 5.17 -6.16
C GLY A 61 1.05 3.81 -6.79
N LEU A 62 0.26 3.79 -7.86
CA LEU A 62 -0.03 2.57 -8.61
C LEU A 62 1.23 2.01 -9.27
N SER A 63 2.04 2.85 -9.92
CA SER A 63 3.31 2.41 -10.53
C SER A 63 4.26 1.81 -9.50
N GLN A 64 4.32 2.34 -8.27
CA GLN A 64 5.11 1.76 -7.19
C GLN A 64 4.60 0.38 -6.76
N LEU A 65 3.28 0.18 -6.65
CA LEU A 65 2.71 -1.14 -6.35
C LEU A 65 3.04 -2.17 -7.44
N LEU A 66 2.91 -1.77 -8.71
CA LEU A 66 3.23 -2.65 -9.85
C LEU A 66 4.72 -2.97 -9.92
N ALA A 67 5.59 -2.01 -9.59
CA ALA A 67 7.03 -2.26 -9.49
C ALA A 67 7.34 -3.28 -8.39
N LEU A 68 6.77 -3.12 -7.18
CA LEU A 68 6.94 -4.11 -6.10
C LEU A 68 6.44 -5.50 -6.51
N ALA A 69 5.30 -5.59 -7.20
CA ALA A 69 4.80 -6.86 -7.72
C ALA A 69 5.74 -7.48 -8.75
N GLY A 70 6.27 -6.66 -9.66
CA GLY A 70 7.29 -7.10 -10.62
C GLY A 70 8.54 -7.61 -9.93
N ASP A 71 9.07 -6.88 -8.95
CA ASP A 71 10.27 -7.25 -8.21
C ASP A 71 10.09 -8.57 -7.45
N PHE A 72 8.93 -8.77 -6.79
CA PHE A 72 8.67 -10.00 -6.02
C PHE A 72 8.52 -11.24 -6.91
N VAL A 73 8.14 -11.05 -8.18
CA VAL A 73 7.99 -12.13 -9.16
C VAL A 73 9.31 -12.40 -9.87
N ASN A 74 10.02 -11.36 -10.31
CA ASN A 74 11.23 -11.49 -11.12
C ASN A 74 12.49 -11.74 -10.29
N TYR A 75 12.52 -11.27 -9.04
CA TYR A 75 13.65 -11.38 -8.13
C TYR A 75 13.21 -11.95 -6.77
N PRO A 76 12.65 -13.18 -6.74
CA PRO A 76 12.11 -13.74 -5.51
C PRO A 76 13.17 -13.95 -4.42
N ASP A 77 14.42 -14.24 -4.81
CA ASP A 77 15.54 -14.50 -3.89
C ASP A 77 16.14 -13.22 -3.30
N ASP A 78 16.01 -12.08 -3.99
CA ASP A 78 16.50 -10.77 -3.53
C ASP A 78 15.58 -10.15 -2.45
N HIS A 79 14.40 -10.74 -2.27
CA HIS A 79 13.38 -10.22 -1.37
C HIS A 79 12.88 -11.31 -0.43
N THR A 80 13.49 -11.38 0.76
CA THR A 80 12.98 -12.19 1.86
C THR A 80 11.54 -11.80 2.23
N ALA A 81 10.77 -12.71 2.81
CA ALA A 81 9.38 -12.42 3.21
C ALA A 81 9.27 -11.20 4.13
N ALA A 82 10.23 -11.03 5.05
CA ALA A 82 10.33 -9.85 5.91
C ALA A 82 10.54 -8.57 5.09
N ARG A 83 11.47 -8.59 4.14
CA ARG A 83 11.73 -7.44 3.26
C ARG A 83 10.51 -7.07 2.42
N ARG A 84 9.78 -8.06 1.91
CA ARG A 84 8.53 -7.83 1.17
C ARG A 84 7.49 -7.12 2.04
N ALA A 85 7.30 -7.57 3.27
CA ALA A 85 6.37 -6.93 4.21
C ALA A 85 6.77 -5.48 4.53
N GLU A 86 8.06 -5.22 4.76
CA GLU A 86 8.57 -3.86 4.99
C GLU A 86 8.29 -2.92 3.82
N LEU A 87 8.53 -3.37 2.59
CA LEU A 87 8.32 -2.57 1.38
C LEU A 87 6.84 -2.25 1.18
N VAL A 88 5.96 -3.22 1.37
CA VAL A 88 4.51 -3.02 1.31
C VAL A 88 4.04 -2.08 2.43
N ALA A 89 4.55 -2.25 3.66
CA ALA A 89 4.23 -1.38 4.79
C ALA A 89 4.71 0.06 4.58
N ALA A 90 5.88 0.25 3.97
CA ALA A 90 6.39 1.56 3.61
C ALA A 90 5.48 2.25 2.58
N TRP A 91 5.07 1.53 1.54
CA TRP A 91 4.09 2.04 0.57
C TRP A 91 2.77 2.44 1.26
N CYS A 92 2.25 1.58 2.13
CA CYS A 92 1.03 1.85 2.89
C CYS A 92 1.13 3.12 3.74
N ARG A 93 2.28 3.36 4.39
CA ARG A 93 2.50 4.54 5.23
C ARG A 93 2.41 5.85 4.44
N ASP A 94 2.88 5.83 3.20
CA ASP A 94 2.88 7.01 2.35
C ASP A 94 1.51 7.20 1.68
N TRP A 95 0.91 6.13 1.19
CA TRP A 95 -0.25 6.21 0.30
C TRP A 95 -1.60 5.93 0.94
N LEU A 96 -1.67 5.22 2.06
CA LEU A 96 -2.95 4.93 2.71
C LEU A 96 -3.35 6.01 3.71
N GLN A 97 -4.60 6.43 3.61
CA GLN A 97 -5.24 7.16 4.70
C GLN A 97 -5.67 6.19 5.81
N PRO A 98 -5.80 6.67 7.05
CA PRO A 98 -6.19 5.82 8.18
C PRO A 98 -7.47 5.02 7.94
N ASP A 99 -8.48 5.63 7.29
CA ASP A 99 -9.76 4.97 7.00
C ASP A 99 -9.65 3.89 5.90
N ASP A 100 -8.78 4.11 4.93
CA ASP A 100 -8.55 3.17 3.82
C ASP A 100 -7.87 1.90 4.33
N TRP A 101 -6.94 2.06 5.29
CA TRP A 101 -6.28 0.94 5.97
C TRP A 101 -7.29 -0.02 6.61
N ASP A 102 -8.22 0.50 7.41
CA ASP A 102 -9.19 -0.32 8.13
C ASP A 102 -10.12 -1.07 7.15
N ARG A 103 -10.49 -0.44 6.03
CA ARG A 103 -11.29 -1.06 4.97
C ARG A 103 -10.55 -2.18 4.25
N ILE A 104 -9.30 -1.96 3.88
CA ILE A 104 -8.45 -2.97 3.21
C ILE A 104 -8.18 -4.14 4.17
N ASN A 105 -7.81 -3.85 5.41
CA ASN A 105 -7.58 -4.88 6.43
C ASN A 105 -8.85 -5.72 6.67
N ALA A 106 -10.02 -5.10 6.75
CA ALA A 106 -11.29 -5.82 6.88
C ALA A 106 -11.57 -6.75 5.69
N ARG A 107 -11.20 -6.34 4.46
CA ARG A 107 -11.33 -7.18 3.27
C ARG A 107 -10.36 -8.34 3.27
N ILE A 108 -9.10 -8.11 3.65
CA ILE A 108 -8.09 -9.17 3.81
C ILE A 108 -8.56 -10.18 4.85
N ARG A 109 -9.06 -9.71 6.00
CA ARG A 109 -9.64 -10.58 7.05
C ARG A 109 -10.82 -11.40 6.53
N LYS A 110 -11.75 -10.79 5.77
CA LYS A 110 -12.88 -11.51 5.15
C LYS A 110 -12.40 -12.54 4.12
N ARG A 111 -11.39 -12.24 3.31
CA ARG A 111 -10.78 -13.20 2.37
C ARG A 111 -10.18 -14.39 3.13
N ARG A 112 -9.46 -14.14 4.23
CA ARG A 112 -8.91 -15.19 5.11
C ARG A 112 -9.99 -16.11 5.68
N GLN A 113 -11.11 -15.56 6.13
CA GLN A 113 -12.23 -16.35 6.67
C GLN A 113 -12.87 -17.26 5.62
N ARG A 114 -12.84 -16.89 4.33
CA ARG A 114 -13.38 -17.70 3.23
C ARG A 114 -12.44 -18.81 2.74
N VAL A 115 -11.15 -18.71 3.04
CA VAL A 115 -10.12 -19.67 2.62
C VAL A 115 -9.85 -20.73 3.71
N LYS A 116 -10.38 -20.52 4.92
CA LYS A 116 -10.39 -21.57 5.94
C LYS A 116 -11.49 -22.60 5.58
N PRO A 117 -11.16 -23.90 5.47
CA PRO A 117 -12.14 -24.96 5.21
C PRO A 117 -13.18 -25.08 6.33
#